data_AF-A0A2H0WWF4-F1
#
_entry.id   AF-A0A2H0WWF4-F1
#
_cell.length_a   1.000
_cell.length_b   1.000
_cell.length_c   1.000
_cell.angle_alpha   90.00
_cell.angle_beta   90.00
_cell.angle_gamma   90.00
#
_symmetry.space_group_name_H-M   'P 1'
#
loop_
_entity.id
_entity.type
_entity.pdbx_description
1 polymer ?
#
loop_
_entity_poly.entity_id
_entity_poly.type
_entity_poly.pdbx_seq_one_letter_code
_entity_poly.pdbx_strand_id
1 'polypeptide(L)'
;MNNTNNNQNPIKNLNEFIQKVDEMKKREKMDLSSDQDLSIAIMNLVSIEEHFFFTGAKLGKPEYYDMIKDVREMRKELLKKIIKEYEGEVWCISKHLLAASMRLMEVGTKQLGMNKKEEAYDLFGKAYNLYSLFWGLNMKLLNVGDIKKIDDKAINKNDTEKKGFMGKLGELVKKAIDCCIE
;
A
#
# COMPACT_ATOMS: atom_id res chain seq x y z
N MET A 1 -9.00 28.03 36.84
CA MET A 1 -7.86 27.08 36.77
C MET A 1 -8.23 25.97 35.81
N ASN A 2 -7.31 25.69 34.89
CA ASN A 2 -7.17 24.49 34.05
C ASN A 2 -8.06 24.36 32.80
N ASN A 3 -7.58 25.05 31.75
CA ASN A 3 -7.81 24.73 30.34
C ASN A 3 -7.39 23.29 30.02
N THR A 4 -8.34 22.51 29.52
CA THR A 4 -8.12 21.27 28.77
C THR A 4 -7.55 21.58 27.39
N ASN A 5 -6.25 21.36 27.20
CA ASN A 5 -5.63 21.31 25.87
C ASN A 5 -4.93 19.96 25.71
N ASN A 6 -5.71 18.93 25.36
CA ASN A 6 -5.19 17.65 24.91
C ASN A 6 -4.80 17.80 23.42
N ASN A 7 -3.61 18.33 23.20
CA ASN A 7 -3.02 18.50 21.88
C ASN A 7 -2.46 17.14 21.37
N GLN A 8 -3.35 16.26 20.91
CA GLN A 8 -2.95 15.01 20.23
C GLN A 8 -2.72 15.28 18.73
N ASN A 9 -1.53 15.79 18.43
CA ASN A 9 -0.98 15.91 17.08
C ASN A 9 -0.61 14.50 16.54
N PRO A 10 -1.11 14.06 15.37
CA PRO A 10 -0.64 12.85 14.75
C PRO A 10 0.72 13.12 14.08
N ILE A 11 1.76 12.41 14.52
CA ILE A 11 3.16 12.44 14.04
C ILE A 11 3.99 13.64 14.53
N LYS A 12 4.50 13.55 15.78
CA LYS A 12 5.49 14.50 16.30
C LYS A 12 6.96 14.15 16.01
N ASN A 13 7.34 12.97 15.49
CA ASN A 13 8.73 12.72 15.09
C ASN A 13 8.85 11.59 14.06
N LEU A 14 9.12 11.94 12.80
CA LEU A 14 9.55 10.99 11.76
C LEU A 14 10.72 10.11 12.24
N ASN A 15 11.58 10.65 13.11
CA ASN A 15 12.71 9.93 13.69
C ASN A 15 12.30 8.81 14.66
N GLU A 16 11.31 9.03 15.52
CA GLU A 16 10.74 7.98 16.39
C GLU A 16 10.09 6.87 15.56
N PHE A 17 9.55 7.24 14.40
CA PHE A 17 8.91 6.33 13.46
C PHE A 17 9.93 5.48 12.69
N ILE A 18 11.01 6.10 12.22
CA ILE A 18 12.17 5.41 11.64
C ILE A 18 12.80 4.46 12.67
N GLN A 19 12.95 4.93 13.91
CA GLN A 19 13.49 4.10 14.98
C GLN A 19 12.61 2.87 15.25
N LYS A 20 11.28 3.01 15.24
CA LYS A 20 10.36 1.86 15.36
C LYS A 20 10.54 0.86 14.22
N VAL A 21 10.72 1.32 12.98
CA VAL A 21 11.02 0.43 11.86
C VAL A 21 12.32 -0.32 12.08
N ASP A 22 13.38 0.38 12.49
CA ASP A 22 14.69 -0.25 12.73
C ASP A 22 14.62 -1.25 13.89
N GLU A 23 13.83 -0.97 14.93
CA GLU A 23 13.57 -1.88 16.02
C GLU A 23 12.76 -3.11 15.57
N MET A 24 11.77 -2.93 14.68
CA MET A 24 10.98 -4.03 14.11
C MET A 24 11.84 -4.93 13.21
N LYS A 25 12.67 -4.33 12.33
CA LYS A 25 13.65 -5.06 11.51
C LYS A 25 14.54 -5.95 12.39
N LYS A 26 15.02 -5.43 13.52
CA LYS A 26 15.89 -6.16 14.47
C LYS A 26 15.16 -7.21 15.29
N ARG A 27 13.93 -6.95 15.75
CA ARG A 27 13.18 -7.83 16.65
C ARG A 27 12.47 -8.98 15.94
N GLU A 28 11.88 -8.74 14.77
CA GLU A 28 11.01 -9.74 14.11
C GLU A 28 11.71 -10.58 13.03
N LYS A 29 13.02 -10.38 12.77
CA LYS A 29 13.70 -10.89 11.56
C LYS A 29 12.85 -10.65 10.30
N MET A 30 12.18 -9.49 10.24
CA MET A 30 11.38 -9.12 9.08
C MET A 30 12.32 -8.85 7.91
N ASP A 31 12.24 -9.72 6.91
CA ASP A 31 12.87 -9.46 5.62
C ASP A 31 11.93 -8.58 4.78
N LEU A 32 12.04 -7.27 5.02
CA LEU A 32 11.24 -6.28 4.32
C LEU A 32 11.49 -6.25 2.80
N SER A 33 12.64 -6.76 2.34
CA SER A 33 12.94 -6.88 0.91
C SER A 33 12.10 -8.02 0.31
N SER A 34 12.17 -9.21 0.90
CA SER A 34 11.34 -10.35 0.47
C SER A 34 9.84 -10.07 0.61
N ASP A 35 9.41 -9.39 1.69
CA ASP A 35 8.01 -9.04 1.88
C ASP A 35 7.53 -8.00 0.85
N GLN A 36 8.43 -7.13 0.37
CA GLN A 36 8.13 -6.23 -0.74
C GLN A 36 7.87 -6.98 -2.04
N ASP A 37 8.78 -7.86 -2.44
CA ASP A 37 8.58 -8.67 -3.65
C ASP A 37 7.32 -9.51 -3.56
N LEU A 38 7.05 -10.06 -2.37
CA LEU A 38 5.85 -10.82 -2.09
C LEU A 38 4.58 -9.97 -2.22
N SER A 39 4.61 -8.70 -1.79
CA SER A 39 3.49 -7.77 -1.96
C SER A 39 3.20 -7.50 -3.44
N ILE A 40 4.22 -7.42 -4.29
CA ILE A 40 4.07 -7.26 -5.75
C ILE A 40 3.52 -8.54 -6.38
N ALA A 41 4.00 -9.72 -5.94
CA ALA A 41 3.45 -11.00 -6.39
C ALA A 41 1.93 -11.08 -6.07
N ILE A 42 1.51 -10.63 -4.89
CA ILE A 42 0.10 -10.56 -4.50
C ILE A 42 -0.70 -9.59 -5.39
N MET A 43 -0.16 -8.41 -5.71
CA MET A 43 -0.79 -7.50 -6.67
C MET A 43 -1.03 -8.20 -8.02
N ASN A 44 -0.02 -8.90 -8.53
CA ASN A 44 -0.12 -9.64 -9.78
C ASN A 44 -1.17 -10.75 -9.73
N LEU A 45 -1.30 -11.48 -8.60
CA LEU A 45 -2.35 -12.48 -8.43
C LEU A 45 -3.76 -11.86 -8.45
N VAL A 46 -3.95 -10.68 -7.86
CA VAL A 46 -5.22 -9.93 -8.01
C VAL A 46 -5.49 -9.63 -9.48
N SER A 47 -4.48 -9.16 -10.21
CA SER A 47 -4.61 -8.88 -11.64
C SER A 47 -4.91 -10.14 -12.48
N ILE A 48 -4.42 -11.31 -12.09
CA ILE A 48 -4.74 -12.58 -12.75
C ILE A 48 -6.19 -12.99 -12.50
N GLU A 49 -6.69 -12.87 -11.26
CA GLU A 49 -8.12 -13.09 -10.94
C GLU A 49 -9.02 -12.22 -11.84
N GLU A 50 -8.70 -10.92 -11.97
CA GLU A 50 -9.42 -10.00 -12.84
C GLU A 50 -9.34 -10.41 -14.32
N HIS A 51 -8.15 -10.81 -14.79
CA HIS A 51 -7.95 -11.20 -16.18
C HIS A 51 -8.76 -12.44 -16.56
N PHE A 52 -8.81 -13.44 -15.68
CA PHE A 52 -9.64 -14.63 -15.86
C PHE A 52 -11.12 -14.31 -15.85
N PHE A 53 -11.59 -13.45 -14.94
CA PHE A 53 -12.97 -12.97 -14.94
C PHE A 53 -13.35 -12.34 -16.30
N PHE A 54 -12.54 -11.41 -16.80
CA PHE A 54 -12.82 -10.77 -18.09
C PHE A 54 -12.74 -11.75 -19.26
N THR A 55 -11.79 -12.69 -19.23
CA THR A 55 -11.60 -13.66 -20.31
C THR A 55 -12.75 -14.65 -20.39
N GLY A 56 -13.19 -15.19 -19.25
CA GLY A 56 -14.38 -16.05 -19.20
C GLY A 56 -15.62 -15.34 -19.74
N ALA A 57 -15.81 -14.07 -19.36
CA ALA A 57 -16.95 -13.26 -19.83
C ALA A 57 -16.89 -12.97 -21.33
N LYS A 58 -15.70 -12.62 -21.86
CA LYS A 58 -15.51 -12.30 -23.28
C LYS A 58 -15.64 -13.53 -24.18
N LEU A 59 -15.17 -14.68 -23.73
CA LEU A 59 -15.13 -15.91 -24.53
C LEU A 59 -16.33 -16.83 -24.29
N GLY A 60 -17.13 -16.57 -23.27
CA GLY A 60 -18.22 -17.47 -22.84
C GLY A 60 -17.70 -18.82 -22.33
N LYS A 61 -16.47 -18.84 -21.80
CA LYS A 61 -15.75 -20.06 -21.41
C LYS A 61 -15.63 -20.14 -19.88
N PRO A 62 -16.45 -20.98 -19.20
CA PRO A 62 -16.50 -21.01 -17.75
C PRO A 62 -15.22 -21.54 -17.10
N GLU A 63 -14.37 -22.25 -17.84
CA GLU A 63 -13.12 -22.82 -17.32
C GLU A 63 -12.18 -21.72 -16.80
N TYR A 64 -12.24 -20.50 -17.37
CA TYR A 64 -11.49 -19.35 -16.85
C TYR A 64 -12.00 -18.91 -15.48
N TYR A 65 -13.30 -19.04 -15.18
CA TYR A 65 -13.82 -18.74 -13.84
C TYR A 65 -13.34 -19.76 -12.82
N ASP A 66 -13.21 -21.03 -13.20
CA ASP A 66 -12.70 -22.07 -12.31
C ASP A 66 -11.26 -21.79 -11.89
N MET A 67 -10.43 -21.27 -12.82
CA MET A 67 -9.05 -20.87 -12.52
C MET A 67 -8.93 -19.74 -11.48
N ILE A 68 -9.97 -18.91 -11.31
CA ILE A 68 -9.98 -17.83 -10.29
C ILE A 68 -9.81 -18.44 -8.90
N LYS A 69 -10.38 -19.63 -8.65
CA LYS A 69 -10.32 -20.28 -7.34
C LYS A 69 -8.89 -20.57 -6.91
N ASP A 70 -8.09 -21.16 -7.79
CA ASP A 70 -6.72 -21.57 -7.48
C ASP A 70 -5.80 -20.36 -7.26
N VAL A 71 -5.94 -19.35 -8.12
CA VAL A 71 -5.21 -18.07 -7.98
C VAL A 71 -5.60 -17.37 -6.68
N ARG A 72 -6.88 -17.39 -6.32
CA ARG A 72 -7.39 -16.79 -5.09
C ARG A 72 -6.84 -17.48 -3.84
N GLU A 73 -6.77 -18.81 -3.83
CA GLU A 73 -6.20 -19.54 -2.70
C GLU A 73 -4.70 -19.27 -2.56
N MET A 74 -3.95 -19.27 -3.67
CA MET A 74 -2.55 -18.87 -3.67
C MET A 74 -2.38 -17.44 -3.12
N ARG A 75 -3.19 -16.49 -3.58
CA ARG A 75 -3.15 -15.10 -3.08
C ARG A 75 -3.44 -15.04 -1.59
N LYS A 76 -4.44 -15.78 -1.10
CA LYS A 76 -4.77 -15.83 0.33
C LYS A 76 -3.57 -16.34 1.12
N GLU A 77 -2.95 -17.44 0.70
CA GLU A 77 -1.78 -18.01 1.38
C GLU A 77 -0.61 -17.03 1.46
N LEU A 78 -0.27 -16.36 0.35
CA LEU A 78 0.80 -15.35 0.33
C LEU A 78 0.45 -14.14 1.20
N LEU A 79 -0.81 -13.70 1.19
CA LEU A 79 -1.26 -12.57 2.00
C LEU A 79 -1.13 -12.85 3.50
N LYS A 80 -1.30 -14.12 3.95
CA LYS A 80 -1.06 -14.53 5.35
C LYS A 80 0.40 -14.42 5.77
N LYS A 81 1.34 -14.46 4.83
CA LYS A 81 2.77 -14.34 5.14
C LYS A 81 3.14 -12.89 5.47
N ILE A 82 2.51 -11.92 4.81
CA ILE A 82 2.80 -10.50 5.02
C ILE A 82 1.90 -9.87 6.08
N ILE A 83 0.63 -10.25 6.17
CA ILE A 83 -0.33 -9.70 7.15
C ILE A 83 -0.34 -10.56 8.41
N LYS A 84 0.33 -10.08 9.46
CA LYS A 84 0.50 -10.83 10.73
C LYS A 84 -0.68 -10.66 11.72
N GLU A 85 -1.50 -9.63 11.57
CA GLU A 85 -2.67 -9.38 12.44
C GLU A 85 -4.00 -9.49 11.70
N TYR A 86 -4.92 -10.25 12.28
CA TYR A 86 -6.26 -10.52 11.76
C TYR A 86 -7.33 -9.68 12.47
N GLU A 87 -7.04 -8.43 12.85
CA GLU A 87 -8.15 -7.49 13.09
C GLU A 87 -8.84 -7.27 11.75
N GLY A 88 -10.09 -7.74 11.64
CA GLY A 88 -10.70 -8.16 10.38
C GLY A 88 -10.69 -7.14 9.23
N GLU A 89 -10.70 -5.84 9.53
CA GLU A 89 -10.64 -4.79 8.51
C GLU A 89 -9.24 -4.65 7.88
N VAL A 90 -8.15 -4.93 8.60
CA VAL A 90 -6.77 -4.76 8.10
C VAL A 90 -6.50 -5.68 6.90
N TRP A 91 -6.91 -6.95 7.00
CA TRP A 91 -6.79 -7.91 5.91
C TRP A 91 -7.43 -7.39 4.61
N CYS A 92 -8.67 -6.90 4.74
CA CYS A 92 -9.44 -6.41 3.61
C CYS A 92 -8.89 -5.08 3.08
N ILE A 93 -8.52 -4.15 3.95
CA ILE A 93 -7.95 -2.86 3.55
C ILE A 93 -6.62 -3.08 2.81
N SER A 94 -5.74 -3.93 3.34
CA SER A 94 -4.44 -4.22 2.72
C SER A 94 -4.56 -4.75 1.30
N LYS A 95 -5.43 -5.74 1.03
CA LYS A 95 -5.64 -6.22 -0.36
C LYS A 95 -6.17 -5.12 -1.28
N HIS A 96 -7.02 -4.22 -0.77
CA HIS A 96 -7.61 -3.15 -1.58
C HIS A 96 -6.60 -2.05 -1.88
N LEU A 97 -5.73 -1.71 -0.92
CA LEU A 97 -4.62 -0.78 -1.12
C LEU A 97 -3.63 -1.31 -2.17
N LEU A 98 -3.24 -2.59 -2.09
CA LEU A 98 -2.36 -3.22 -3.06
C LEU A 98 -2.99 -3.22 -4.48
N ALA A 99 -4.25 -3.64 -4.60
CA ALA A 99 -4.96 -3.68 -5.88
C ALA A 99 -5.12 -2.29 -6.52
N ALA A 100 -5.52 -1.29 -5.72
CA ALA A 100 -5.71 0.08 -6.19
C ALA A 100 -4.38 0.73 -6.58
N SER A 101 -3.30 0.48 -5.82
CA SER A 101 -1.95 0.92 -6.16
C SER A 101 -1.53 0.38 -7.53
N MET A 102 -1.63 -0.93 -7.74
CA MET A 102 -1.30 -1.57 -9.02
C MET A 102 -2.12 -1.01 -10.19
N ARG A 103 -3.44 -0.79 -10.00
CA ARG A 103 -4.28 -0.19 -11.04
C ARG A 103 -3.84 1.22 -11.41
N LEU A 104 -3.51 2.04 -10.43
CA LEU A 104 -3.02 3.41 -10.70
C LEU A 104 -1.66 3.40 -11.40
N MET A 105 -0.77 2.45 -11.08
CA MET A 105 0.47 2.25 -11.83
C MET A 105 0.19 1.95 -13.30
N GLU A 106 -0.71 1.02 -13.59
CA GLU A 106 -1.04 0.64 -14.97
C GLU A 106 -1.70 1.80 -15.75
N VAL A 107 -2.64 2.53 -15.14
CA VAL A 107 -3.26 3.70 -15.79
C VAL A 107 -2.23 4.82 -16.00
N GLY A 108 -1.35 5.06 -15.02
CA GLY A 108 -0.26 6.03 -15.15
C GLY A 108 0.68 5.69 -16.31
N THR A 109 1.06 4.42 -16.46
CA THR A 109 1.89 3.94 -17.58
C THR A 109 1.21 4.18 -18.93
N LYS A 110 -0.11 3.98 -19.03
CA LYS A 110 -0.87 4.30 -20.25
C LYS A 110 -0.86 5.80 -20.58
N GLN A 111 -1.05 6.67 -19.58
CA GLN A 111 -0.95 8.12 -19.79
C GLN A 111 0.46 8.54 -20.20
N LEU A 112 1.49 7.90 -19.64
CA LEU A 112 2.87 8.14 -20.03
C LEU A 112 3.13 7.75 -21.49
N GLY A 113 2.61 6.60 -21.94
CA GLY A 113 2.64 6.18 -23.35
C GLY A 113 1.91 7.13 -24.31
N MET A 114 0.94 7.91 -23.79
CA MET A 114 0.25 8.98 -24.52
C MET A 114 0.95 10.35 -24.42
N ASN A 115 2.17 10.41 -23.88
CA ASN A 115 2.94 11.64 -23.59
C ASN A 115 2.27 12.62 -22.60
N LYS A 116 1.28 12.18 -21.83
CA LYS A 116 0.60 12.99 -20.79
C LYS A 116 1.33 12.87 -19.46
N LYS A 117 2.54 13.43 -19.40
CA LYS A 117 3.48 13.25 -18.27
C LYS A 117 2.92 13.71 -16.93
N GLU A 118 2.28 14.88 -16.89
CA GLU A 118 1.73 15.42 -15.63
C GLU A 118 0.64 14.50 -15.04
N GLU A 119 -0.26 14.00 -15.89
CA GLU A 119 -1.31 13.07 -15.48
C GLU A 119 -0.72 11.73 -15.01
N ALA A 120 0.27 11.20 -15.74
CA ALA A 120 0.96 9.98 -15.36
C ALA A 120 1.64 10.11 -13.99
N TYR A 121 2.36 11.20 -13.74
CA TYR A 121 3.09 11.43 -12.49
C TYR A 121 2.16 11.62 -11.30
N ASP A 122 1.01 12.27 -11.50
CA ASP A 122 -0.04 12.35 -10.48
C ASP A 122 -0.56 10.96 -10.11
N LEU A 123 -0.83 10.10 -11.11
CA LEU A 123 -1.28 8.73 -10.89
C LEU A 123 -0.23 7.88 -10.17
N PHE A 124 1.04 7.99 -10.55
CA PHE A 124 2.14 7.31 -9.86
C PHE A 124 2.30 7.78 -8.42
N GLY A 125 2.16 9.09 -8.16
CA GLY A 125 2.18 9.63 -6.80
C GLY A 125 1.08 9.05 -5.93
N LYS A 126 -0.15 8.94 -6.46
CA LYS A 126 -1.27 8.30 -5.76
C LYS A 126 -1.05 6.80 -5.55
N ALA A 127 -0.52 6.10 -6.55
CA ALA A 127 -0.18 4.68 -6.44
C ALA A 127 0.82 4.44 -5.31
N TYR A 128 1.86 5.28 -5.24
CA TYR A 128 2.87 5.21 -4.20
C TYR A 128 2.28 5.48 -2.82
N ASN A 129 1.41 6.49 -2.67
CA ASN A 129 0.75 6.78 -1.40
C ASN A 129 -0.09 5.58 -0.89
N LEU A 130 -0.83 4.89 -1.77
CA LEU A 130 -1.61 3.70 -1.39
C LEU A 130 -0.71 2.54 -0.97
N TYR A 131 0.41 2.33 -1.69
CA TYR A 131 1.40 1.34 -1.32
C TYR A 131 2.05 1.66 0.03
N SER A 132 2.33 2.94 0.27
CA SER A 132 2.86 3.40 1.56
C SER A 132 1.87 3.21 2.71
N LEU A 133 0.58 3.43 2.48
CA LEU A 133 -0.49 3.11 3.45
C LEU A 133 -0.54 1.62 3.78
N PHE A 134 -0.37 0.75 2.79
CA PHE A 134 -0.33 -0.69 3.02
C PHE A 134 0.79 -1.05 4.01
N TRP A 135 2.00 -0.53 3.82
CA TRP A 135 3.11 -0.77 4.74
C TRP A 135 2.91 -0.13 6.11
N GLY A 136 2.36 1.09 6.16
CA GLY A 136 2.02 1.76 7.41
C GLY A 136 1.06 0.93 8.27
N LEU A 137 0.04 0.34 7.65
CA LEU A 137 -0.88 -0.57 8.32
C LEU A 137 -0.21 -1.89 8.70
N ASN A 138 0.50 -2.52 7.77
CA ASN A 138 1.07 -3.85 7.96
C ASN A 138 2.16 -3.89 9.04
N MET A 139 2.90 -2.79 9.18
CA MET A 139 3.93 -2.61 10.21
C MET A 139 3.35 -2.07 11.53
N LYS A 140 2.02 -2.00 11.67
CA LYS A 140 1.31 -1.42 12.85
C LYS A 140 1.77 -0.01 13.21
N LEU A 141 2.24 0.70 12.20
CA LEU A 141 2.67 2.07 12.30
C LEU A 141 1.47 3.02 12.25
N LEU A 142 0.35 2.55 11.69
CA LEU A 142 -0.94 3.23 11.61
C LEU A 142 -2.04 2.29 12.11
N ASN A 143 -3.00 2.82 12.85
CA ASN A 143 -4.25 2.11 13.12
C ASN A 143 -5.36 2.56 12.17
N VAL A 144 -6.40 1.74 11.99
CA VAL A 144 -7.56 2.07 11.14
C VAL A 144 -8.23 3.39 11.57
N GLY A 145 -8.21 3.71 12.88
CA GLY A 145 -8.71 4.97 13.42
C GLY A 145 -7.90 6.20 13.01
N ASP A 146 -6.61 6.04 12.70
CA ASP A 146 -5.74 7.12 12.23
C ASP A 146 -5.99 7.43 10.74
N ILE A 147 -6.43 6.45 9.96
CA ILE A 147 -6.82 6.63 8.55
C ILE A 147 -8.03 7.56 8.43
N LYS A 148 -9.00 7.45 9.35
CA LYS A 148 -10.18 8.34 9.38
C LYS A 148 -9.83 9.80 9.65
N LYS A 149 -8.61 10.10 10.11
CA LYS A 149 -8.11 11.45 10.42
C LYS A 149 -7.16 12.01 9.35
N ILE A 150 -7.00 11.32 8.22
CA ILE A 150 -6.20 11.85 7.11
C ILE A 150 -6.99 13.02 6.50
N ASP A 151 -6.69 14.21 7.01
CA ASP A 151 -7.29 15.49 6.65
C ASP A 151 -7.24 15.70 5.12
N ASP A 152 -8.29 16.27 4.53
CA ASP A 152 -8.42 16.50 3.07
C ASP A 152 -7.24 17.31 2.51
N LYS A 153 -6.55 18.05 3.37
CA LYS A 153 -5.34 18.85 3.05
C LYS A 153 -4.07 18.02 2.82
N ALA A 154 -4.04 16.73 3.20
CA ALA A 154 -2.89 15.84 3.01
C ALA A 154 -2.75 15.33 1.56
N ILE A 155 -3.74 15.60 0.70
CA ILE A 155 -3.78 15.23 -0.73
C ILE A 155 -3.78 16.50 -1.59
N ASN A 156 -3.00 17.52 -1.22
CA ASN A 156 -2.85 18.71 -2.05
C ASN A 156 -1.76 18.49 -3.11
N LYS A 157 -2.15 18.58 -4.39
CA LYS A 157 -1.25 18.47 -5.56
C LYS A 157 -0.22 19.60 -5.69
N ASN A 158 -0.33 20.65 -4.86
CA ASN A 158 0.47 21.87 -4.98
C ASN A 158 1.54 22.04 -3.90
N ASP A 159 1.75 21.05 -3.02
CA ASP A 159 2.81 21.12 -2.02
C ASP A 159 4.16 20.72 -2.65
N THR A 160 4.98 21.73 -2.95
CA THR A 160 6.37 21.57 -3.42
C THR A 160 7.29 20.99 -2.35
N GLU A 161 6.86 20.97 -1.09
CA GLU A 161 7.47 20.20 -0.01
C GLU A 161 6.42 19.21 0.51
N LYS A 162 6.64 17.90 0.35
CA LYS A 162 5.75 16.85 0.89
C LYS A 162 5.81 16.77 2.43
N LYS A 163 5.46 17.85 3.14
CA LYS A 163 5.46 17.95 4.62
C LYS A 163 4.21 17.33 5.27
N GLY A 164 3.25 16.87 4.48
CA GLY A 164 2.03 16.19 4.95
C GLY A 164 2.24 14.73 5.39
N PHE A 165 1.21 14.14 5.99
CA PHE A 165 1.18 12.76 6.50
C PHE A 165 1.65 11.71 5.48
N MET A 166 1.13 11.79 4.24
CA MET A 166 1.50 10.87 3.15
C MET A 166 2.96 11.02 2.72
N GLY A 167 3.50 12.24 2.75
CA GLY A 167 4.91 12.48 2.44
C GLY A 167 5.85 11.78 3.41
N LYS A 168 5.57 11.89 4.71
CA LYS A 168 6.31 11.21 5.78
C LYS A 168 6.21 9.68 5.67
N LEU A 169 5.04 9.15 5.30
CA LEU A 169 4.84 7.72 5.11
C LEU A 169 5.61 7.18 3.90
N GLY A 170 5.64 7.96 2.80
CA GLY A 170 6.46 7.65 1.64
C GLY A 170 7.96 7.62 1.96
N GLU A 171 8.46 8.62 2.67
CA GLU A 171 9.86 8.64 3.13
C GLU A 171 10.20 7.45 4.03
N LEU A 172 9.25 7.00 4.84
CA LEU A 172 9.42 5.78 5.62
C LEU A 172 9.53 4.56 4.74
N VAL A 173 8.60 4.36 3.80
CA VAL A 173 8.66 3.20 2.89
C VAL A 173 10.00 3.19 2.16
N LYS A 174 10.44 4.33 1.65
CA LYS A 174 11.76 4.47 1.01
C LYS A 174 12.93 4.01 1.90
N LYS A 175 12.89 4.25 3.21
CA LYS A 175 13.96 3.87 4.16
C LYS A 175 13.80 2.46 4.73
N ALA A 176 12.56 2.02 4.89
CA ALA A 176 12.20 0.74 5.48
C ALA A 176 12.37 -0.39 4.47
N ILE A 177 11.97 -0.13 3.24
CA ILE A 177 11.73 -1.08 2.17
C ILE A 177 12.64 -0.66 1.01
N ASP A 178 13.93 -0.90 1.22
CA ASP A 178 15.00 -0.62 0.27
C ASP A 178 15.49 -1.96 -0.32
N CYS A 179 14.96 -2.33 -1.50
CA CYS A 179 15.36 -3.52 -2.25
C CYS A 179 16.84 -3.53 -2.65
N CYS A 180 17.55 -2.40 -2.58
CA CYS A 180 18.91 -2.29 -3.11
C CYS A 180 20.00 -2.78 -2.13
N ILE A 181 19.62 -3.39 -1.01
CA ILE A 181 20.54 -3.83 0.07
C ILE A 181 20.61 -5.37 0.16
N GLU A 182 20.47 -6.07 -0.98
CA GLU A 182 20.83 -7.50 -1.08
C GLU A 182 22.35 -7.71 -1.19
#